data_AF-A0A919MF07-F1
#
_entry.id   AF-A0A919MF07-F1
#
_cell.length_a   1.000
_cell.length_b   1.000
_cell.length_c   1.000
_cell.angle_alpha   90.00
_cell.angle_beta   90.00
_cell.angle_gamma   90.00
#
_symmetry.space_group_name_H-M   'P 1'
#
loop_
_entity.id
_entity.type
_entity.pdbx_description
1 polymer ?
#
loop_
_entity_poly.entity_id
_entity_poly.type
_entity_poly.pdbx_seq_one_letter_code
_entity_poly.pdbx_strand_id
1 'polypeptide(L)'
;MTRHLRTAVGVLLTAVMLFPVYWMINVSFTKDTDMRASPPHLFPFDDTIEGYRAVLDQRLPYLGTSLLVGLGTVVLTVVLAAPAGYALAKLRPAGGPAISFILLIAQMIPGIIMAMGFYAIYLKAGVLFTAFMAGIPDELSQAAAIYHYIGNNNQQWNAIMATAVVASVPATILLIIAQRYVAAGVTAGAVKD
;
A
#
# COMPACT_ATOMS: atom_id res chain seq x y z
N MET A 1 23.66 -29.92 -7.58
CA MET A 1 22.27 -29.45 -7.78
C MET A 1 22.02 -29.34 -9.28
N THR A 2 21.25 -30.26 -9.87
CA THR A 2 20.94 -30.26 -11.31
C THR A 2 20.11 -29.01 -11.68
N ARG A 3 20.26 -28.48 -12.91
CA ARG A 3 19.53 -27.27 -13.35
C ARG A 3 18.01 -27.41 -13.15
N HIS A 4 17.46 -28.61 -13.39
CA HIS A 4 16.06 -28.94 -13.17
C HIS A 4 15.61 -28.82 -11.71
N LEU A 5 16.47 -29.20 -10.75
CA LEU A 5 16.16 -29.08 -9.32
C LEU A 5 16.08 -27.61 -8.88
N ARG A 6 16.97 -26.75 -9.41
CA ARG A 6 16.91 -25.30 -9.14
C ARG A 6 15.65 -24.67 -9.72
N THR A 7 15.26 -25.04 -10.93
CA THR A 7 14.01 -24.57 -11.56
C THR A 7 12.79 -25.04 -10.78
N ALA A 8 12.74 -26.32 -10.38
CA ALA A 8 11.63 -26.88 -9.61
C ALA A 8 11.47 -26.17 -8.25
N VAL A 9 12.58 -25.92 -7.54
CA VAL A 9 12.57 -25.16 -6.28
C VAL A 9 12.08 -23.73 -6.52
N GLY A 10 12.54 -23.07 -7.58
CA GLY A 10 12.09 -21.72 -7.94
C GLY A 10 10.58 -21.66 -8.19
N VAL A 11 10.06 -22.58 -9.01
CA VAL A 11 8.62 -22.68 -9.30
C VAL A 11 7.80 -22.95 -8.04
N LEU A 12 8.27 -23.85 -7.17
CA LEU A 12 7.61 -24.14 -5.90
C LEU A 12 7.55 -22.91 -4.99
N LEU A 13 8.66 -22.19 -4.84
CA LEU A 13 8.70 -20.97 -4.04
C LEU A 13 7.76 -19.90 -4.61
N THR A 14 7.75 -19.72 -5.92
CA THR A 14 6.81 -18.79 -6.58
C THR A 14 5.36 -19.20 -6.34
N ALA A 15 5.02 -20.50 -6.43
CA ALA A 15 3.68 -21.00 -6.16
C ALA A 15 3.25 -20.72 -4.71
N VAL A 16 4.15 -20.94 -3.74
CA VAL A 16 3.90 -20.64 -2.32
C VAL A 16 3.69 -19.13 -2.09
N MET A 17 4.47 -18.27 -2.76
CA MET A 17 4.30 -16.81 -2.66
C MET A 17 3.03 -16.30 -3.35
N LEU A 18 2.56 -16.97 -4.40
CA LEU A 18 1.33 -16.63 -5.12
C LEU A 18 0.07 -17.17 -4.42
N PHE A 19 0.20 -18.18 -3.57
CA PHE A 19 -0.94 -18.79 -2.87
C PHE A 19 -1.78 -17.77 -2.07
N PRO A 20 -1.22 -16.85 -1.27
CA PRO A 20 -1.99 -15.81 -0.59
C PRO A 20 -2.73 -14.88 -1.55
N VAL A 21 -2.12 -14.56 -2.70
CA VAL A 21 -2.75 -13.71 -3.74
C VAL A 21 -3.92 -14.44 -4.38
N TYR A 22 -3.74 -15.72 -4.70
CA TYR A 22 -4.83 -16.58 -5.17
C TYR A 22 -5.97 -16.65 -4.17
N TRP A 23 -5.66 -16.84 -2.88
CA TRP A 23 -6.67 -16.87 -1.83
C TRP A 23 -7.43 -15.55 -1.73
N MET A 24 -6.73 -14.41 -1.79
CA MET A 24 -7.35 -13.09 -1.81
C MET A 24 -8.32 -12.93 -2.99
N ILE A 25 -7.94 -13.39 -4.18
CA ILE A 25 -8.80 -13.37 -5.37
C ILE A 25 -10.00 -14.31 -5.17
N ASN A 26 -9.81 -15.54 -4.69
CA ASN A 26 -10.89 -16.49 -4.42
C ASN A 26 -11.93 -15.92 -3.44
N VAL A 27 -11.46 -15.32 -2.35
CA VAL A 27 -12.32 -14.69 -1.34
C VAL A 27 -13.07 -13.48 -1.91
N SER A 28 -12.47 -12.74 -2.85
CA SER A 28 -13.14 -11.60 -3.50
C SER A 28 -14.32 -12.00 -4.42
N PHE A 29 -14.44 -13.27 -4.79
CA PHE A 29 -15.58 -13.82 -5.52
C PHE A 29 -16.54 -14.63 -4.62
N THR A 30 -16.18 -14.91 -3.37
CA THR A 30 -16.99 -15.74 -2.45
C THR A 30 -18.10 -14.93 -1.79
N LYS A 31 -19.34 -15.44 -1.74
CA LYS A 31 -20.47 -14.79 -1.05
C LYS A 31 -20.19 -14.56 0.43
N ASP A 32 -20.64 -13.43 0.97
CA ASP A 32 -20.47 -13.09 2.40
C ASP A 32 -21.11 -14.12 3.35
N THR A 33 -22.17 -14.81 2.90
CA THR A 33 -22.85 -15.87 3.67
C THR A 33 -22.02 -17.16 3.79
N ASP A 34 -21.17 -17.44 2.80
CA ASP A 34 -20.49 -18.72 2.66
C ASP A 34 -19.02 -18.65 3.10
N MET A 35 -18.56 -17.48 3.57
CA MET A 35 -17.17 -17.24 3.98
C MET A 35 -16.73 -18.04 5.22
N ARG A 36 -17.70 -18.48 6.04
CA ARG A 36 -17.48 -19.34 7.21
C ARG A 36 -17.87 -20.80 6.96
N ALA A 37 -18.14 -21.19 5.70
CA ALA A 37 -18.48 -22.57 5.36
C ALA A 37 -17.32 -23.54 5.69
N SER A 38 -17.67 -24.73 6.18
CA SER A 38 -16.75 -25.84 6.44
C SER A 38 -17.25 -27.07 5.68
N PRO A 39 -16.55 -27.55 4.64
CA PRO A 39 -15.22 -27.16 4.17
C PRO A 39 -15.19 -25.82 3.40
N PRO A 40 -14.05 -25.10 3.40
CA PRO A 40 -13.92 -23.85 2.66
C PRO A 40 -13.99 -24.08 1.14
N HIS A 41 -14.64 -23.18 0.41
CA HIS A 41 -14.69 -23.24 -1.04
C HIS A 41 -13.30 -22.90 -1.61
N LEU A 42 -12.60 -23.92 -2.10
CA LEU A 42 -11.29 -23.75 -2.73
C LEU A 42 -11.42 -23.11 -4.12
N PHE A 43 -12.56 -23.25 -4.79
CA PHE A 43 -12.80 -22.68 -6.10
C PHE A 43 -14.06 -21.80 -6.09
N PRO A 44 -14.02 -20.63 -6.76
CA PRO A 44 -15.15 -19.72 -6.82
C PRO A 44 -16.17 -20.27 -7.82
N PHE A 45 -17.13 -21.07 -7.35
CA PHE A 45 -18.28 -21.51 -8.16
C PHE A 45 -19.48 -20.57 -8.01
N ASP A 46 -19.43 -19.67 -7.03
CA ASP A 46 -20.38 -18.59 -6.86
C ASP A 46 -19.83 -17.35 -7.57
N ASP A 47 -20.21 -17.12 -8.83
CA ASP A 47 -19.78 -15.98 -9.64
C ASP A 47 -20.30 -14.63 -9.09
N THR A 48 -19.87 -14.21 -7.90
CA THR A 48 -20.33 -12.94 -7.31
C THR A 48 -19.44 -11.78 -7.70
N ILE A 49 -20.05 -10.75 -8.29
CA ILE A 49 -19.39 -9.51 -8.73
C ILE A 49 -19.78 -8.35 -7.79
N GLU A 50 -20.47 -8.64 -6.69
CA GLU A 50 -21.02 -7.65 -5.77
C GLU A 50 -19.92 -6.79 -5.14
N GLY A 51 -18.82 -7.40 -4.68
CA GLY A 51 -17.67 -6.67 -4.15
C GLY A 51 -17.03 -5.75 -5.18
N TYR A 52 -16.92 -6.17 -6.45
CA TYR A 52 -16.35 -5.35 -7.51
C TYR A 52 -17.25 -4.17 -7.89
N ARG A 53 -18.58 -4.35 -7.91
CA ARG A 53 -19.54 -3.25 -8.12
C ARG A 53 -19.45 -2.22 -6.99
N ALA A 54 -19.40 -2.68 -5.74
CA ALA A 54 -19.24 -1.80 -4.58
C ALA A 54 -17.95 -0.95 -4.66
N VAL A 55 -16.85 -1.53 -5.18
CA VAL A 55 -15.59 -0.80 -5.39
C VAL A 55 -15.74 0.29 -6.45
N LEU A 56 -16.36 -0.02 -7.59
CA LEU A 56 -16.53 0.94 -8.69
C LEU A 56 -17.43 2.12 -8.30
N ASP A 57 -18.50 1.86 -7.56
CA ASP A 57 -19.47 2.89 -7.21
C ASP A 57 -19.01 3.77 -6.03
N GLN A 58 -18.35 3.17 -5.03
CA GLN A 58 -18.06 3.85 -3.75
C GLN A 58 -16.58 4.13 -3.50
N ARG A 59 -15.67 3.35 -4.10
CA ARG A 59 -14.23 3.40 -3.77
C ARG A 59 -13.36 4.05 -4.84
N LEU A 60 -13.90 4.27 -6.04
CA LEU A 60 -13.18 4.88 -7.16
C LEU A 60 -12.56 6.26 -6.84
N PRO A 61 -13.23 7.18 -6.12
CA PRO A 61 -12.63 8.47 -5.74
C PRO A 61 -11.41 8.31 -4.81
N TYR A 62 -11.45 7.34 -3.90
CA TYR A 62 -10.35 7.06 -2.97
C TYR A 62 -9.14 6.44 -3.66
N LEU A 63 -9.36 5.63 -4.71
CA LEU A 63 -8.29 5.12 -5.55
C LEU A 63 -7.56 6.28 -6.26
N GLY A 64 -8.31 7.25 -6.79
CA GLY A 64 -7.75 8.45 -7.41
C GLY A 64 -6.91 9.30 -6.45
N THR A 65 -7.40 9.56 -5.24
CA THR A 65 -6.64 10.32 -4.24
C THR A 65 -5.39 9.59 -3.78
N SER A 66 -5.46 8.26 -3.59
CA SER A 66 -4.29 7.46 -3.21
C SER A 66 -3.19 7.48 -4.29
N LEU A 67 -3.58 7.40 -5.57
CA LEU A 67 -2.64 7.46 -6.69
C LEU A 67 -2.01 8.85 -6.80
N LEU A 68 -2.80 9.91 -6.65
CA LEU A 68 -2.33 11.28 -6.67
C LEU A 68 -1.34 11.54 -5.53
N VAL A 69 -1.68 11.16 -4.30
CA VAL A 69 -0.81 11.34 -3.13
C VAL A 69 0.47 10.51 -3.27
N GLY A 70 0.36 9.25 -3.73
CA GLY A 70 1.50 8.36 -3.94
C GLY A 70 2.47 8.88 -5.01
N LEU A 71 1.96 9.22 -6.19
CA LEU A 71 2.78 9.78 -7.28
C LEU A 71 3.36 11.14 -6.89
N GLY A 72 2.57 12.00 -6.25
CA GLY A 72 3.03 13.30 -5.76
C GLY A 72 4.18 13.16 -4.77
N THR A 73 4.09 12.18 -3.86
CA THR A 73 5.15 11.88 -2.90
C THR A 73 6.40 11.39 -3.62
N VAL A 74 6.28 10.47 -4.57
CA VAL A 74 7.44 9.98 -5.36
C VAL A 74 8.14 11.12 -6.09
N VAL A 75 7.39 11.97 -6.80
CA VAL A 75 7.94 13.12 -7.52
C VAL A 75 8.67 14.06 -6.57
N LEU A 76 8.03 14.43 -5.45
CA LEU A 76 8.61 15.33 -4.46
C LEU A 76 9.87 14.73 -3.83
N THR A 77 9.83 13.44 -3.47
CA THR A 77 10.98 12.72 -2.92
C THR A 77 12.14 12.72 -3.90
N VAL A 78 11.92 12.44 -5.19
CA VAL A 78 12.99 12.44 -6.19
C VAL A 78 13.58 13.84 -6.38
N VAL A 79 12.73 14.87 -6.49
CA VAL A 79 13.16 16.26 -6.67
C VAL A 79 14.04 16.73 -5.51
N LEU A 80 13.78 16.29 -4.28
CA LEU A 80 14.57 16.65 -3.10
C LEU A 80 15.78 15.73 -2.88
N ALA A 81 15.61 14.41 -3.03
CA ALA A 81 16.62 13.42 -2.72
C ALA A 81 17.72 13.32 -3.78
N ALA A 82 17.39 13.49 -5.07
CA ALA A 82 18.39 13.43 -6.15
C ALA A 82 19.50 14.50 -6.02
N PRO A 83 19.20 15.80 -5.83
CA PRO A 83 20.24 16.81 -5.62
C PRO A 83 20.97 16.64 -4.30
N ALA A 84 20.28 16.24 -3.22
CA ALA A 84 20.93 15.96 -1.93
C ALA A 84 21.93 14.79 -2.03
N GLY A 85 21.54 13.71 -2.70
CA GLY A 85 22.41 12.57 -2.98
C GLY A 85 23.60 12.95 -3.87
N TYR A 86 23.37 13.75 -4.92
CA TYR A 86 24.43 14.26 -5.79
C TYR A 86 25.45 15.11 -5.00
N ALA A 87 24.98 16.02 -4.14
CA ALA A 87 25.84 16.86 -3.33
C ALA A 87 26.72 16.02 -2.37
N LEU A 88 26.13 15.03 -1.68
CA LEU A 88 26.86 14.16 -0.77
C LEU A 88 27.87 13.27 -1.50
N ALA A 89 27.50 12.74 -2.68
CA ALA A 89 28.35 11.83 -3.44
C ALA A 89 29.50 12.54 -4.16
N LYS A 90 29.25 13.70 -4.79
CA LYS A 90 30.21 14.35 -5.69
C LYS A 90 30.88 15.58 -5.08
N LEU A 91 30.14 16.42 -4.37
CA LEU A 91 30.67 17.69 -3.83
C LEU A 91 31.40 17.50 -2.50
N ARG A 92 31.17 16.37 -1.81
CA ARG A 92 31.84 15.99 -0.54
C ARG A 92 31.89 17.17 0.46
N PRO A 93 30.73 17.74 0.82
CA PRO A 93 30.68 18.92 1.69
C PRO A 93 31.38 18.64 3.02
N ALA A 94 31.90 19.70 3.64
CA ALA A 94 32.45 19.60 5.00
C ALA A 94 31.34 19.07 5.94
N GLY A 95 31.61 17.94 6.61
CA GLY A 95 30.63 17.24 7.44
C GLY A 95 29.79 16.17 6.71
N GLY A 96 30.06 15.86 5.44
CA GLY A 96 29.33 14.85 4.67
C GLY A 96 29.14 13.48 5.36
N PRO A 97 30.16 12.90 6.02
CA PRO A 97 30.00 11.66 6.79
C PRO A 97 29.03 11.80 7.97
N ALA A 98 29.09 12.92 8.71
CA ALA A 98 28.19 13.17 9.83
C ALA A 98 26.75 13.36 9.36
N ILE A 99 26.54 14.11 8.27
CA ILE A 99 25.21 14.27 7.65
C ILE A 99 24.65 12.91 7.23
N SER A 100 25.45 12.09 6.54
CA SER A 100 25.03 10.75 6.10
C SER A 100 24.67 9.86 7.30
N PHE A 101 25.47 9.91 8.37
CA PHE A 101 25.21 9.15 9.60
C PHE A 101 23.92 9.60 10.30
N ILE A 102 23.69 10.91 10.40
CA ILE A 102 22.45 11.48 10.97
C ILE A 102 21.24 11.06 10.13
N LEU A 103 21.33 11.08 8.80
CA LEU A 103 20.25 10.63 7.92
C LEU A 103 19.92 9.15 8.14
N LEU A 104 20.93 8.30 8.32
CA LEU A 104 20.73 6.88 8.64
C LEU A 104 20.05 6.70 10.00
N ILE A 105 20.48 7.43 11.03
CA ILE A 105 19.83 7.41 12.35
C ILE A 105 18.38 7.86 12.26
N ALA A 106 18.10 8.93 11.51
CA ALA A 106 16.76 9.46 11.33
C ALA A 106 15.82 8.42 10.68
N GLN A 107 16.33 7.58 9.77
CA GLN A 107 15.56 6.48 9.17
C GLN A 107 15.25 5.33 10.14
N MET A 108 15.99 5.22 11.25
CA MET A 108 15.70 4.23 12.29
C MET A 108 14.60 4.67 13.25
N ILE A 109 14.15 5.92 13.17
CA ILE A 109 13.03 6.42 13.99
C ILE A 109 11.76 5.65 13.59
N PRO A 110 11.08 4.98 14.54
CA PRO A 110 9.85 4.26 14.25
C PRO A 110 8.77 5.16 13.65
N GLY A 111 8.14 4.71 12.56
CA GLY A 111 7.09 5.48 11.88
C GLY A 111 5.89 5.82 12.77
N ILE A 112 5.59 5.01 13.78
CA ILE A 112 4.49 5.28 14.74
C ILE A 112 4.74 6.53 15.58
N ILE A 113 6.00 6.80 15.96
CA ILE A 113 6.37 7.98 16.74
C ILE A 113 6.22 9.23 15.87
N MET A 114 6.66 9.14 14.61
CA MET A 114 6.49 10.20 13.62
C MET A 114 5.00 10.51 13.38
N ALA A 115 4.16 9.48 13.26
CA ALA A 115 2.73 9.64 13.05
C ALA A 115 2.06 10.42 14.20
N MET A 116 2.39 10.11 15.46
CA MET A 116 1.89 10.86 16.62
C MET A 116 2.34 12.34 16.59
N GLY A 117 3.60 12.59 16.23
CA GLY A 117 4.12 13.96 16.09
C GLY A 117 3.40 14.75 15.01
N PHE A 118 3.24 14.16 13.82
CA PHE A 118 2.48 14.79 12.73
C PHE A 118 1.02 15.02 13.09
N TYR A 119 0.38 14.08 13.77
CA TYR A 119 -0.99 14.25 14.25
C TYR A 119 -1.13 15.51 15.13
N ALA A 120 -0.23 15.69 16.10
CA ALA A 120 -0.24 16.88 16.96
C ALA A 120 -0.01 18.18 16.17
N ILE A 121 0.87 18.17 15.17
CA ILE A 121 1.13 19.32 14.29
C ILE A 121 -0.12 19.65 13.47
N TYR A 122 -0.76 18.65 12.85
CA TYR A 122 -1.94 18.87 12.03
C TYR A 122 -3.18 19.29 12.84
N LEU A 123 -3.29 18.84 14.10
CA LEU A 123 -4.30 19.33 15.04
C LEU A 123 -4.10 20.83 15.31
N LYS A 124 -2.87 21.23 15.66
CA LYS A 124 -2.53 22.64 15.90
C LYS A 124 -2.69 23.51 14.66
N ALA A 125 -2.40 22.96 13.48
CA ALA A 125 -2.57 23.65 12.21
C ALA A 125 -4.04 23.75 11.75
N GLY A 126 -4.99 23.15 12.48
CA GLY A 126 -6.42 23.14 12.13
C GLY A 126 -6.79 22.27 10.93
N VAL A 127 -5.81 21.69 10.23
CA VAL A 127 -6.00 20.92 8.99
C VAL A 127 -6.83 19.66 9.22
N LEU A 128 -6.68 19.00 10.38
CA LEU A 128 -7.47 17.82 10.71
C LEU A 128 -8.95 18.15 10.95
N PHE A 129 -9.23 19.25 11.63
CA PHE A 129 -10.62 19.65 11.94
C PHE A 129 -11.37 20.06 10.67
N THR A 130 -10.72 20.81 9.77
CA THR A 130 -11.31 21.20 8.49
C THR A 130 -11.52 20.01 7.56
N ALA A 131 -10.55 19.08 7.45
CA ALA A 131 -10.70 17.89 6.63
C ALA A 131 -11.77 16.91 7.18
N PHE A 132 -11.90 16.82 8.51
CA PHE A 132 -12.91 15.99 9.17
C PHE A 132 -14.31 16.60 9.03
N MET A 133 -14.47 17.91 9.22
CA MET A 133 -15.76 18.60 9.10
C MET A 133 -16.22 18.75 7.64
N ALA A 134 -15.31 18.91 6.67
CA ALA A 134 -15.68 19.00 5.26
C ALA A 134 -16.32 17.71 4.69
N GLY A 135 -16.20 16.58 5.40
CA GLY A 135 -16.79 15.29 5.01
C GLY A 135 -18.08 14.91 5.74
N ILE A 136 -18.55 15.70 6.71
CA ILE A 136 -19.69 15.35 7.57
C ILE A 136 -20.81 16.38 7.36
N PRO A 137 -21.97 15.99 6.78
CA PRO A 137 -23.19 16.78 6.89
C PRO A 137 -23.54 16.98 8.37
N ASP A 138 -23.91 18.21 8.77
CA ASP A 138 -24.11 18.67 10.16
C ASP A 138 -25.04 17.77 11.03
N GLU A 139 -25.81 16.88 10.41
CA GLU A 139 -26.81 16.01 11.04
C GLU A 139 -26.24 14.64 11.52
N LEU A 140 -25.01 14.27 11.12
CA LEU A 140 -24.52 12.88 11.25
C LEU A 140 -23.50 12.62 12.38
N SER A 141 -23.16 13.61 13.23
CA SER A 141 -22.10 13.43 14.24
C SER A 141 -22.42 12.41 15.35
N GLN A 142 -23.69 12.08 15.60
CA GLN A 142 -24.12 10.97 16.46
C GLN A 142 -24.57 9.72 15.68
N ALA A 143 -25.08 9.88 14.46
CA ALA A 143 -25.51 8.77 13.61
C ALA A 143 -24.32 7.96 13.05
N ALA A 144 -23.18 8.60 12.77
CA ALA A 144 -21.98 7.95 12.26
C ALA A 144 -21.39 6.89 13.23
N ALA A 145 -21.51 7.12 14.55
CA ALA A 145 -21.09 6.15 15.56
C ALA A 145 -21.97 4.88 15.56
N ILE A 146 -23.27 5.04 15.30
CA ILE A 146 -24.23 3.94 15.20
C ILE A 146 -24.04 3.16 13.89
N TYR A 147 -23.78 3.84 12.77
CA TYR A 147 -23.41 3.18 11.50
C TYR A 147 -22.10 2.39 11.61
N HIS A 148 -21.13 2.87 12.38
CA HIS A 148 -19.87 2.15 12.62
C HIS A 148 -20.07 0.89 13.49
N TYR A 149 -20.98 0.93 14.48
CA TYR A 149 -21.35 -0.22 15.31
C TYR A 149 -22.11 -1.31 14.54
N ILE A 150 -22.97 -0.91 13.58
CA ILE A 150 -23.70 -1.83 12.70
C ILE A 150 -22.79 -2.43 11.62
N GLY A 151 -21.85 -1.65 11.07
CA GLY A 151 -20.89 -2.09 10.04
C GLY A 151 -19.92 -3.19 10.51
N ASN A 152 -19.66 -3.30 11.81
CA ASN A 152 -18.76 -4.31 12.37
C ASN A 152 -19.36 -5.74 12.40
N ASN A 153 -20.69 -5.89 12.25
CA ASN A 153 -21.37 -7.19 12.27
C ASN A 153 -21.61 -7.78 10.87
N ASN A 154 -21.53 -6.96 9.82
CA ASN A 154 -21.58 -7.38 8.41
C ASN A 154 -20.25 -7.03 7.73
N GLN A 155 -19.13 -7.52 8.28
CA GLN A 155 -17.82 -7.38 7.64
C GLN A 155 -17.88 -8.12 6.30
N GLN A 156 -18.16 -7.37 5.22
CA GLN A 156 -18.22 -7.89 3.86
C GLN A 156 -16.80 -8.18 3.39
N TRP A 157 -16.24 -9.32 3.81
CA TRP A 157 -14.86 -9.67 3.45
C TRP A 157 -14.71 -9.82 1.94
N ASN A 158 -15.80 -10.14 1.22
CA ASN A 158 -15.83 -10.11 -0.24
C ASN A 158 -15.43 -8.73 -0.78
N ALA A 159 -16.14 -7.68 -0.33
CA ALA A 159 -15.88 -6.30 -0.76
C ALA A 159 -14.50 -5.79 -0.32
N ILE A 160 -14.03 -6.17 0.86
CA ILE A 160 -12.69 -5.81 1.35
C ILE A 160 -11.60 -6.43 0.44
N MET A 161 -11.71 -7.72 0.14
CA MET A 161 -10.75 -8.41 -0.72
C MET A 161 -10.84 -7.91 -2.17
N ALA A 162 -12.04 -7.66 -2.69
CA ALA A 162 -12.23 -7.03 -4.00
C ALA A 162 -11.56 -5.64 -4.07
N THR A 163 -11.68 -4.83 -3.02
CA THR A 163 -11.00 -3.53 -2.92
C THR A 163 -9.48 -3.70 -2.96
N ALA A 164 -8.94 -4.68 -2.21
CA ALA A 164 -7.50 -4.97 -2.19
C ALA A 164 -6.98 -5.45 -3.56
N VAL A 165 -7.74 -6.34 -4.24
CA VAL A 165 -7.42 -6.79 -5.60
C VAL A 165 -7.38 -5.60 -6.56
N VAL A 166 -8.43 -4.78 -6.60
CA VAL A 166 -8.50 -3.60 -7.50
C VAL A 166 -7.39 -2.59 -7.19
N ALA A 167 -7.13 -2.29 -5.91
CA ALA A 167 -6.07 -1.37 -5.50
C ALA A 167 -4.67 -1.88 -5.86
N SER A 168 -4.45 -3.21 -5.88
CA SER A 168 -3.17 -3.82 -6.24
C SER A 168 -2.84 -3.72 -7.73
N VAL A 169 -3.85 -3.60 -8.61
CA VAL A 169 -3.67 -3.53 -10.08
C VAL A 169 -2.77 -2.36 -10.50
N PRO A 170 -3.08 -1.09 -10.17
CA PRO A 170 -2.23 0.04 -10.57
C PRO A 170 -0.84 -0.05 -9.93
N ALA A 171 -0.75 -0.48 -8.67
CA ALA A 171 0.54 -0.67 -8.00
C ALA A 171 1.41 -1.72 -8.70
N THR A 172 0.81 -2.85 -9.13
CA THR A 172 1.50 -3.93 -9.82
C THR A 172 1.96 -3.50 -11.21
N ILE A 173 1.12 -2.79 -11.97
CA ILE A 173 1.49 -2.24 -13.29
C ILE A 173 2.67 -1.29 -13.15
N LEU A 174 2.61 -0.36 -12.19
CA LEU A 174 3.72 0.56 -11.90
C LEU A 174 4.99 -0.19 -11.53
N LEU A 175 4.87 -1.23 -10.69
CA LEU A 175 6.00 -2.05 -10.28
C LEU A 175 6.62 -2.80 -11.46
N ILE A 176 5.83 -3.41 -12.35
CA ILE A 176 6.34 -4.09 -13.56
C ILE A 176 7.12 -3.12 -14.45
N ILE A 177 6.60 -1.91 -14.65
CA ILE A 177 7.29 -0.86 -15.43
C ILE A 177 8.57 -0.41 -14.71
N ALA A 178 8.53 -0.27 -13.39
CA ALA A 178 9.63 0.19 -12.56
C ALA A 178 10.73 -0.87 -12.33
N GLN A 179 10.41 -2.16 -12.40
CA GLN A 179 11.30 -3.28 -12.04
C GLN A 179 12.66 -3.21 -12.74
N ARG A 180 12.70 -2.85 -14.03
CA ARG A 180 13.96 -2.70 -14.77
C ARG A 180 14.84 -1.58 -14.22
N TYR A 181 14.24 -0.49 -13.76
CA TYR A 181 14.96 0.66 -13.21
C TYR A 181 15.43 0.41 -11.79
N VAL A 182 14.60 -0.26 -10.98
CA VAL A 182 14.96 -0.65 -9.60
C VAL A 182 16.12 -1.64 -9.62
N ALA A 183 16.05 -2.67 -10.47
CA ALA A 183 17.13 -3.65 -10.61
C ALA A 183 18.44 -3.00 -11.09
N ALA A 184 18.36 -2.11 -12.07
CA ALA A 184 19.51 -1.34 -12.55
C ALA A 184 20.09 -0.41 -11.46
N GLY A 185 19.24 0.28 -10.69
CA GLY A 185 19.68 1.22 -9.66
C GLY A 185 20.41 0.55 -8.49
N VAL A 186 19.93 -0.60 -8.03
CA VAL A 186 20.56 -1.35 -6.92
C VAL A 186 21.91 -1.95 -7.35
N THR A 187 22.00 -2.43 -8.59
CA THR A 187 23.24 -3.05 -9.10
C THR A 187 24.31 -2.01 -9.45
N ALA A 188 23.92 -0.85 -9.99
CA ALA A 188 24.84 0.25 -10.29
C ALA A 188 25.51 0.85 -9.04
N GLY A 189 24.86 0.78 -7.87
CA GLY A 189 25.46 1.20 -6.60
C GLY A 189 26.42 0.18 -5.98
N ALA A 190 26.32 -1.10 -6.37
CA ALA A 190 27.10 -2.21 -5.79
C ALA A 190 28.42 -2.47 -6.52
N VAL A 191 28.53 -2.09 -7.80
CA VAL A 191 29.77 -2.22 -8.58
C VAL A 191 30.47 -0.88 -8.61
N LYS A 192 31.47 -0.73 -7.73
CA LYS A 192 32.37 0.42 -7.71
C LYS A 192 33.76 -0.11 -8.07
N ASP A 193 34.12 0.01 -9.34
CA ASP A 193 35.52 -0.01 -9.77
C ASP A 193 36.19 1.33 -9.39
#